data_AF-A0A521F9J0-F1
#
_entry.id   AF-A0A521F9J0-F1
#
_cell.length_a   1.000
_cell.length_b   1.000
_cell.length_c   1.000
_cell.angle_alpha   90.00
_cell.angle_beta   90.00
_cell.angle_gamma   90.00
#
_symmetry.space_group_name_H-M   'P 1'
#
loop_
_entity.id
_entity.type
_entity.pdbx_description
1 polymer ?
#
loop_
_entity_poly.entity_id
_entity_poly.type
_entity_poly.pdbx_seq_one_letter_code
_entity_poly.pdbx_strand_id
1 'polypeptide(L)'
;MNEKPTKIISLGAGVQSSALVMMAANGVFGEDYPKVAIFADTGWEPKEVYAYLEWLETEAGKYGIKIVRASKGNLRDDFYRSVKTGERVASIPFFVRNEDGSKGMLWRQCTSEYKIGVVRKEIRRLLG
;
A
#
# COMPACT_ATOMS: atom_id res chain seq x y z
N MET A 1 26.72 6.32 7.96
CA MET A 1 26.69 4.96 7.39
C MET A 1 25.23 4.58 7.25
N ASN A 2 24.68 4.62 6.03
CA ASN A 2 23.29 4.23 5.77
C ASN A 2 23.21 2.70 5.87
N GLU A 3 22.86 2.21 7.05
CA GLU A 3 22.59 0.79 7.23
C GLU A 3 21.34 0.42 6.43
N LYS A 4 21.45 -0.59 5.57
CA LYS A 4 20.36 -1.03 4.72
C LYS A 4 19.25 -1.61 5.59
N PRO A 5 17.97 -1.24 5.38
CA PRO A 5 16.89 -1.75 6.23
C PRO A 5 16.73 -3.26 6.07
N THR A 6 16.99 -4.01 7.14
CA THR A 6 16.85 -5.49 7.19
C THR A 6 15.43 -5.94 7.52
N LYS A 7 14.67 -5.11 8.24
CA LYS A 7 13.26 -5.35 8.63
C LYS A 7 12.38 -4.21 8.13
N ILE A 8 11.37 -4.57 7.34
CA ILE A 8 10.44 -3.62 6.72
C ILE A 8 9.00 -4.09 6.97
N ILE A 9 8.14 -3.16 7.38
CA ILE A 9 6.70 -3.42 7.51
C ILE A 9 6.01 -3.15 6.17
N SER A 10 5.26 -4.12 5.66
CA SER A 10 4.30 -3.90 4.58
C SER A 10 3.04 -3.27 5.17
N LEU A 11 2.89 -1.96 5.04
CA LEU A 11 1.83 -1.19 5.69
C LEU A 11 0.61 -1.07 4.78
N GLY A 12 -0.54 -1.53 5.28
CA GLY A 12 -1.83 -1.31 4.63
C GLY A 12 -2.66 -0.18 5.24
N ALA A 13 -2.17 0.45 6.31
CA ALA A 13 -2.91 1.41 7.15
C ALA A 13 -4.22 0.85 7.76
N GLY A 14 -4.35 -0.48 7.83
CA GLY A 14 -5.40 -1.17 8.58
C GLY A 14 -4.93 -1.59 9.98
N VAL A 15 -5.86 -2.10 10.79
CA VAL A 15 -5.67 -2.43 12.22
C VAL A 15 -4.38 -3.21 12.49
N GLN A 16 -4.16 -4.33 11.79
CA GLN A 16 -3.01 -5.21 12.06
C GLN A 16 -1.67 -4.59 11.69
N SER A 17 -1.58 -4.01 10.49
CA SER A 17 -0.33 -3.41 10.02
C SER A 17 0.05 -2.16 10.83
N SER A 18 -0.95 -1.37 11.25
CA SER A 18 -0.71 -0.22 12.11
C SER A 18 -0.35 -0.62 13.54
N ALA A 19 -0.93 -1.72 14.05
CA ALA A 19 -0.51 -2.29 15.32
C ALA A 19 0.98 -2.67 15.31
N LEU A 20 1.48 -3.29 14.24
CA LEU A 20 2.91 -3.59 14.12
C LEU A 20 3.79 -2.34 14.15
N VAL A 21 3.38 -1.25 13.47
CA VAL A 21 4.09 0.03 13.53
C VAL A 21 4.11 0.58 14.95
N MET A 22 2.96 0.58 15.64
CA MET A 22 2.86 1.09 17.01
C MET A 22 3.59 0.20 18.02
N MET A 23 3.58 -1.12 17.86
CA MET A 23 4.36 -2.03 18.69
C MET A 23 5.86 -1.78 18.52
N ALA A 24 6.32 -1.54 17.30
CA ALA A 24 7.71 -1.15 17.04
C ALA A 24 8.05 0.20 17.69
N ALA A 25 7.15 1.18 17.58
CA ALA A 25 7.30 2.49 18.21
C ALA A 25 7.39 2.39 19.75
N ASN A 26 6.60 1.51 20.35
CA ASN A 26 6.57 1.28 21.81
C ASN A 26 7.67 0.32 22.31
N GLY A 27 8.65 -0.04 21.47
CA GLY A 27 9.79 -0.87 21.89
C GLY A 27 9.46 -2.34 22.12
N VAL A 28 8.29 -2.83 21.68
CA VAL A 28 7.87 -4.24 21.87
C VAL A 28 8.83 -5.21 21.19
N PHE A 29 9.52 -4.78 20.13
CA PHE A 29 10.50 -5.60 19.39
C PHE A 29 11.94 -5.41 19.85
N GLY A 30 12.20 -4.66 20.93
CA GLY A 30 13.55 -4.37 21.41
C GLY A 30 14.34 -3.43 20.48
N GLU A 31 15.67 -3.51 20.51
CA GLU A 31 16.57 -2.62 19.75
C GLU A 31 16.55 -2.88 18.23
N ASP A 32 16.29 -4.13 17.83
CA ASP A 32 16.25 -4.59 16.44
C ASP A 32 14.81 -4.54 15.88
N TYR A 33 14.22 -3.34 15.87
CA TYR A 33 12.87 -3.08 15.37
C TYR A 33 12.87 -2.49 13.95
N PRO A 34 11.79 -2.69 13.16
CA PRO A 34 11.70 -2.15 11.81
C PRO A 34 11.70 -0.62 11.82
N LYS A 35 12.68 -0.01 11.15
CA LYS A 35 12.81 1.45 10.99
C LYS A 35 12.03 2.00 9.79
N VAL A 36 11.53 1.12 8.93
CA VAL A 36 10.82 1.50 7.70
C VAL A 36 9.52 0.72 7.58
N ALA A 37 8.44 1.41 7.25
CA ALA A 37 7.19 0.83 6.81
C ALA A 37 6.85 1.37 5.41
N ILE A 38 6.33 0.53 4.52
CA ILE A 38 6.01 0.92 3.14
C ILE A 38 4.52 0.82 2.95
N PHE A 39 3.88 1.94 2.64
CA PHE A 39 2.48 2.03 2.25
C PHE A 39 2.38 2.07 0.72
N ALA A 40 1.66 1.10 0.14
CA ALA A 40 1.42 1.06 -1.30
C ALA A 40 0.16 1.88 -1.65
N ASP A 41 0.38 3.15 -2.00
CA ASP A 41 -0.67 4.10 -2.31
C ASP A 41 -1.24 3.85 -3.72
N THR A 42 -2.50 3.44 -3.75
CA THR A 42 -3.25 3.21 -5.00
C THR A 42 -3.80 4.50 -5.60
N GLY A 43 -3.70 5.63 -4.89
CA GLY A 43 -4.32 6.92 -5.26
C GLY A 43 -5.85 6.94 -5.16
N TRP A 44 -6.45 5.85 -4.68
CA TRP A 44 -7.90 5.69 -4.61
C TRP A 44 -8.37 5.07 -3.29
N GLU A 45 -7.66 5.37 -2.19
CA GLU A 45 -8.12 5.00 -0.85
C GLU A 45 -9.15 6.01 -0.31
N PRO A 46 -10.00 5.63 0.66
CA PRO A 46 -10.90 6.56 1.34
C PRO A 46 -10.16 7.70 2.06
N LYS A 47 -10.81 8.86 2.23
CA LYS A 47 -10.22 10.04 2.88
C LYS A 47 -9.78 9.75 4.32
N GLU A 48 -10.54 8.92 5.01
CA GLU A 48 -10.30 8.51 6.40
C GLU A 48 -9.00 7.68 6.51
N VAL A 49 -8.69 6.87 5.50
CA VAL A 49 -7.44 6.10 5.43
C VAL A 49 -6.25 7.05 5.29
N TYR A 50 -6.35 8.07 4.44
CA TYR A 50 -5.29 9.07 4.30
C TYR A 50 -5.10 9.89 5.58
N ALA A 51 -6.19 10.35 6.20
CA ALA A 51 -6.12 11.08 7.48
C ALA A 51 -5.48 10.22 8.58
N TYR A 52 -5.84 8.93 8.65
CA TYR A 52 -5.23 8.01 9.60
C TYR A 52 -3.76 7.73 9.28
N LEU A 53 -3.39 7.62 8.00
CA LEU A 53 -2.01 7.45 7.57
C LEU A 53 -1.14 8.65 7.95
N GLU A 54 -1.63 9.88 7.80
CA GLU A 54 -0.94 11.10 8.23
C GLU A 54 -0.72 11.15 9.74
N TRP A 55 -1.73 10.76 10.52
CA TRP A 55 -1.59 10.61 11.96
C TRP A 55 -0.53 9.54 12.30
N LEU A 56 -0.60 8.38 11.66
CA LEU A 56 0.32 7.27 11.91
C LEU A 56 1.77 7.62 11.52
N GLU A 57 1.96 8.37 10.44
CA GLU A 57 3.26 8.92 10.00
C GLU A 57 3.86 9.83 11.06
N THR A 58 3.04 10.74 11.58
CA THR A 58 3.44 11.68 12.64
C THR A 58 3.81 10.92 13.91
N GLU A 59 2.99 9.95 14.31
CA GLU A 59 3.20 9.19 15.54
C GLU A 59 4.42 8.27 15.44
N ALA A 60 4.53 7.48 14.37
CA ALA A 60 5.65 6.57 14.13
C ALA A 60 6.99 7.33 13.97
N GLY A 61 6.94 8.52 13.36
CA GLY A 61 8.11 9.38 13.18
C GLY A 61 8.77 9.81 14.50
N LYS A 62 8.00 9.99 15.58
CA LYS A 62 8.53 10.31 16.93
C LYS A 62 9.47 9.23 17.45
N TYR A 63 9.32 7.99 16.98
CA TYR A 63 10.10 6.82 17.39
C TYR A 63 11.10 6.37 16.31
N GLY A 64 11.37 7.23 15.32
CA GLY A 64 12.35 6.97 14.27
C GLY A 64 11.90 5.91 13.25
N ILE A 65 10.60 5.64 13.14
CA ILE A 65 10.03 4.77 12.11
C ILE A 65 9.57 5.64 10.94
N LYS A 66 10.21 5.46 9.78
CA LYS A 66 9.85 6.16 8.56
C LYS A 66 8.79 5.38 7.78
N ILE A 67 7.63 5.99 7.57
CA ILE A 67 6.65 5.46 6.62
C ILE A 67 6.95 6.03 5.23
N VAL A 68 7.04 5.16 4.24
CA VAL A 68 7.30 5.49 2.84
C VAL A 68 6.04 5.22 2.05
N ARG A 69 5.45 6.27 1.47
CA ARG A 69 4.37 6.13 0.49
C ARG A 69 4.99 5.84 -0.88
N ALA A 70 4.73 4.65 -1.39
CA ALA A 70 5.15 4.24 -2.73
C ALA A 70 3.90 4.05 -3.60
N SER A 71 3.95 4.47 -4.86
CA SER A 71 2.82 4.35 -5.78
C SER A 71 3.27 3.94 -7.18
N LYS A 72 2.37 3.26 -7.89
CA LYS A 72 2.49 3.01 -9.33
C LYS A 72 1.76 4.07 -10.16
N GLY A 73 0.92 4.90 -9.53
CA GLY A 73 -0.04 5.78 -10.19
C GLY A 73 -1.42 5.68 -9.53
N ASN A 74 -2.41 6.35 -10.12
CA ASN A 74 -3.78 6.35 -9.62
C ASN A 74 -4.60 5.24 -10.27
N LEU A 75 -5.01 4.25 -9.49
CA LEU A 75 -5.80 3.10 -9.95
C LEU A 75 -7.11 3.52 -10.61
N ARG A 76 -7.75 4.59 -10.11
CA ARG A 76 -9.01 5.10 -10.64
C ARG A 76 -8.82 5.72 -12.02
N ASP A 77 -7.81 6.57 -12.16
CA ASP A 77 -7.53 7.26 -13.43
C ASP A 77 -7.05 6.27 -14.50
N ASP A 78 -6.22 5.30 -14.10
CA ASP A 78 -5.78 4.23 -14.97
C ASP A 78 -6.96 3.38 -15.46
N PHE A 79 -7.89 3.03 -14.56
CA PHE A 79 -9.11 2.32 -14.93
C PHE A 79 -9.97 3.13 -15.91
N TYR A 80 -10.20 4.41 -15.65
CA TYR A 80 -10.95 5.26 -16.58
C TYR A 80 -10.28 5.41 -17.95
N ARG A 81 -8.94 5.49 -17.98
CA ARG A 81 -8.18 5.52 -19.24
C ARG A 81 -8.35 4.21 -20.01
N SER A 82 -8.23 3.07 -19.33
CA SER A 82 -8.44 1.74 -19.92
C SER A 82 -9.79 1.61 -20.61
N VAL A 83 -10.86 2.11 -19.98
CA VAL A 83 -12.21 2.10 -20.57
C VAL A 83 -12.29 2.97 -21.83
N LYS A 84 -11.55 4.08 -21.90
CA LYS A 84 -11.59 5.01 -23.05
C LYS A 84 -10.68 4.59 -24.21
N THR A 85 -9.49 4.07 -23.92
CA THR A 85 -8.44 3.81 -24.92
C THR A 85 -8.25 2.34 -25.24
N GLY A 86 -8.83 1.43 -24.44
CA GLY A 86 -8.57 -0.01 -24.52
C GLY A 86 -7.20 -0.43 -23.97
N GLU A 87 -6.44 0.49 -23.36
CA GLU A 87 -5.15 0.15 -22.73
C GLU A 87 -5.32 -0.90 -21.63
N ARG A 88 -4.38 -1.85 -21.56
CA ARG A 88 -4.39 -2.90 -20.53
C ARG A 88 -4.04 -2.32 -19.16
N VAL A 89 -5.02 -2.34 -18.27
CA VAL A 89 -4.85 -2.03 -16.84
C VAL A 89 -5.23 -3.26 -16.02
N ALA A 90 -4.66 -3.39 -14.81
CA ALA A 90 -4.96 -4.50 -13.93
C ALA A 90 -6.46 -4.55 -13.61
N SER A 91 -7.07 -5.73 -13.75
CA SER A 91 -8.48 -5.91 -13.44
C SER A 91 -8.76 -5.68 -11.95
N ILE A 92 -9.80 -4.87 -11.68
CA ILE A 92 -10.33 -4.57 -10.36
C ILE A 92 -11.55 -5.46 -10.16
N PRO A 93 -11.70 -6.16 -9.01
CA PRO A 93 -12.76 -7.15 -8.81
C PRO A 93 -14.11 -6.50 -8.51
N PHE A 94 -14.65 -5.73 -9.46
CA PHE A 94 -15.98 -5.15 -9.37
C PHE A 94 -17.05 -6.23 -9.50
N PHE A 95 -18.14 -6.04 -8.76
CA PHE A 95 -19.40 -6.75 -9.03
C PHE A 95 -20.04 -6.14 -10.28
N VAL A 96 -20.37 -6.98 -11.24
CA VAL A 96 -20.94 -6.58 -12.54
C VAL A 96 -22.23 -7.33 -12.80
N ARG A 97 -23.04 -6.81 -13.73
CA ARG A 97 -24.21 -7.50 -14.26
C ARG A 97 -23.90 -7.90 -15.70
N ASN A 98 -24.09 -9.19 -16.01
CA ASN A 98 -23.93 -9.71 -17.36
C ASN A 98 -25.12 -9.30 -18.23
N GLU A 99 -25.01 -9.47 -19.55
CA GLU A 99 -26.08 -9.12 -20.51
C GLU A 99 -27.38 -9.90 -20.25
N ASP A 100 -27.28 -11.13 -19.76
CA ASP A 100 -28.42 -11.98 -19.37
C ASP A 100 -29.06 -11.58 -18.02
N GLY A 101 -28.56 -10.53 -17.37
CA GLY A 101 -29.04 -10.04 -16.08
C GLY A 101 -28.46 -10.74 -14.85
N SER A 102 -27.65 -11.80 -15.02
CA SER A 102 -26.97 -12.49 -13.93
C SER A 102 -25.88 -11.62 -13.29
N LYS A 103 -25.50 -11.93 -12.04
CA LYS A 103 -24.43 -11.23 -11.31
C LYS A 103 -23.09 -11.93 -11.57
N GLY A 104 -22.06 -11.15 -11.87
CA GLY A 104 -20.68 -11.60 -12.03
C GLY A 104 -19.70 -10.80 -11.19
N MET A 105 -18.45 -11.24 -11.16
CA MET A 105 -17.34 -10.52 -10.52
C MET A 105 -16.10 -10.59 -11.41
N LEU A 106 -15.44 -9.45 -11.61
CA LEU A 106 -14.18 -9.40 -12.36
C LEU A 106 -13.02 -10.02 -11.57
N TRP A 107 -11.95 -10.41 -12.26
CA TRP A 107 -10.78 -11.02 -11.63
C TRP A 107 -9.97 -10.00 -10.83
N ARG A 108 -9.48 -10.42 -9.65
CA ARG A 108 -8.60 -9.56 -8.82
C ARG A 108 -7.16 -9.62 -9.32
N GLN A 109 -6.74 -8.66 -10.12
CA GLN A 109 -5.35 -8.53 -10.59
C GLN A 109 -4.64 -7.30 -10.04
N CYS A 110 -5.38 -6.28 -9.59
CA CYS A 110 -4.82 -5.02 -9.09
C CYS A 110 -3.86 -5.17 -7.89
N THR A 111 -4.05 -6.18 -7.02
CA THR A 111 -3.19 -6.41 -5.84
C THR A 111 -1.73 -6.68 -6.21
N SER A 112 -1.49 -7.47 -7.26
CA SER A 112 -0.13 -7.78 -7.69
C SER A 112 0.60 -6.51 -8.16
N GLU A 113 -0.10 -5.65 -8.90
CA GLU A 113 0.51 -4.50 -9.57
C GLU A 113 0.59 -3.24 -8.70
N TYR A 114 -0.48 -2.92 -7.97
CA TYR A 114 -0.58 -1.67 -7.20
C TYR A 114 -0.18 -1.85 -5.73
N LYS A 115 -0.05 -3.09 -5.23
CA LYS A 115 0.39 -3.37 -3.85
C LYS A 115 1.72 -4.11 -3.81
N ILE A 116 1.74 -5.37 -4.22
CA ILE A 116 2.91 -6.25 -4.06
C ILE A 116 4.11 -5.74 -4.87
N GLY A 117 3.89 -5.41 -6.16
CA GLY A 117 4.94 -4.91 -7.05
C GLY A 117 5.52 -3.58 -6.59
N VAL A 118 4.66 -2.68 -6.09
CA VAL A 118 5.06 -1.37 -5.55
C VAL A 118 5.96 -1.55 -4.31
N VAL A 119 5.53 -2.34 -3.33
CA VAL A 119 6.34 -2.60 -2.12
C VAL A 119 7.67 -3.25 -2.48
N ARG A 120 7.67 -4.28 -3.34
CA ARG A 120 8.91 -4.97 -3.75
C ARG A 120 9.88 -4.05 -4.48
N LYS A 121 9.38 -3.18 -5.37
CA LYS A 121 10.21 -2.19 -6.07
C LYS A 121 10.85 -1.22 -5.08
N GLU A 122 10.10 -0.79 -4.08
CA GLU A 122 10.59 0.13 -3.07
C GLU A 122 11.60 -0.52 -2.13
N ILE A 123 11.38 -1.78 -1.72
CA ILE A 123 12.37 -2.57 -0.97
C ILE A 123 13.69 -2.65 -1.76
N ARG A 124 13.64 -2.99 -3.05
CA ARG A 124 14.85 -3.04 -3.90
C ARG A 124 15.53 -1.68 -3.97
N ARG A 125 14.77 -0.60 -4.14
CA ARG A 125 15.32 0.77 -4.15
C ARG A 125 16.06 1.12 -2.85
N LEU A 126 15.56 0.68 -1.71
CA LEU A 126 16.17 0.92 -0.40
C LEU A 126 17.42 0.07 -0.14
N LEU A 127 17.49 -1.13 -0.73
CA LEU A 127 18.62 -2.04 -0.59
C LEU A 127 19.76 -1.77 -1.59
N GLY A 128 19.49 -1.02 -2.67
CA GLY A 128 20.43 -0.82 -3.79
C GLY A 128 20.60 -2.08 -4.62
#